data_AF-A0A7W1RXL6-F1
#
_entry.id   AF-A0A7W1RXL6-F1
#
_cell.length_a   1.000
_cell.length_b   1.000
_cell.length_c   1.000
_cell.angle_alpha   90.00
_cell.angle_beta   90.00
_cell.angle_gamma   90.00
#
_symmetry.space_group_name_H-M   'P 1'
#
loop_
_entity.id
_entity.type
_entity.pdbx_description
1 polymer ?
#
loop_
_entity_poly.entity_id
_entity_poly.type
_entity_poly.pdbx_seq_one_letter_code
_entity_poly.pdbx_strand_id
1 'polypeptide(L)'
;MYVSALQFPAPLDRRPRIGDLGLSLHHRAVLRYRFDDLWCIHLYRYAAELVLDGTALPIRPGYLSMIAPGVEQEYRLPGRSTHFCAHFRMRCGGDGAVRLPAMQDLGERFDGINESFRQLIEYHALDPRRAEIRLWDLLWQVADAAAA
;
A
#
# COMPACT_ATOMS: atom_id res chain seq x y z
N MET A 1 -12.27 -17.77 -15.89
CA MET A 1 -10.83 -17.44 -16.02
C MET A 1 -10.39 -16.83 -14.71
N TYR A 2 -9.59 -17.54 -13.91
CA TYR A 2 -8.94 -16.95 -12.74
C TYR A 2 -7.82 -16.06 -13.26
N VAL A 3 -7.99 -14.74 -13.16
CA VAL A 3 -6.85 -13.83 -13.33
C VAL A 3 -5.93 -14.11 -12.15
N SER A 4 -4.72 -14.62 -12.40
CA SER A 4 -3.67 -14.67 -11.38
C SER A 4 -3.59 -13.29 -10.74
N ALA A 5 -3.82 -13.19 -9.44
CA ALA A 5 -3.70 -11.92 -8.74
C ALA A 5 -2.28 -11.38 -8.92
N LEU A 6 -2.15 -10.16 -9.45
CA LEU A 6 -0.86 -9.49 -9.57
C LEU A 6 -0.21 -9.43 -8.18
N GLN A 7 1.06 -9.80 -8.09
CA GLN A 7 1.80 -9.87 -6.83
C GLN A 7 3.21 -9.30 -6.99
N PHE A 8 3.71 -8.68 -5.93
CA PHE A 8 5.04 -8.11 -5.88
C PHE A 8 5.92 -8.83 -4.83
N PRO A 9 7.21 -9.08 -5.14
CA PRO A 9 8.15 -9.62 -4.16
C PRO A 9 8.63 -8.49 -3.22
N ALA A 10 8.10 -8.45 -2.00
CA ALA A 10 8.46 -7.47 -0.99
C ALA A 10 9.60 -8.01 -0.10
N PRO A 11 10.78 -7.34 -0.07
CA PRO A 11 11.88 -7.71 0.83
C PRO A 11 11.61 -7.18 2.24
N LEU A 12 10.86 -7.95 3.04
CA LEU A 12 10.47 -7.60 4.41
C LEU A 12 11.52 -7.98 5.47
N ASP A 13 12.71 -8.42 5.07
CA ASP A 13 13.79 -8.84 5.96
C ASP A 13 14.43 -7.66 6.72
N ARG A 14 14.22 -6.45 6.24
CA ARG A 14 14.76 -5.22 6.83
C ARG A 14 13.69 -4.16 6.99
N ARG A 15 13.87 -3.33 8.02
CA ARG A 15 13.01 -2.19 8.29
C ARG A 15 12.94 -1.24 7.07
N PRO A 16 11.73 -0.80 6.67
CA PRO A 16 11.56 0.19 5.61
C PRO A 16 12.01 1.59 6.05
N ARG A 17 12.22 2.46 5.08
CA ARG A 17 12.46 3.90 5.28
C ARG A 17 11.31 4.69 4.68
N ILE A 18 10.58 5.42 5.51
CA ILE A 18 9.46 6.24 5.08
C ILE A 18 9.99 7.42 4.24
N GLY A 19 9.38 7.63 3.07
CA GLY A 19 9.61 8.80 2.22
C GLY A 19 8.47 9.80 2.32
N ASP A 20 7.23 9.32 2.26
CA ASP A 20 6.01 10.11 2.46
C ASP A 20 4.93 9.27 3.17
N LEU A 21 4.03 9.94 3.89
CA LEU A 21 3.02 9.30 4.72
C LEU A 21 1.89 10.28 5.06
N GLY A 22 0.64 9.84 4.94
CA GLY A 22 -0.47 10.63 5.43
C GLY A 22 -1.85 10.20 4.94
N LEU A 23 -2.79 11.13 5.09
CA LEU A 23 -4.13 11.04 4.51
C LEU A 23 -4.13 11.77 3.17
N SER A 24 -4.08 11.03 2.08
CA SER A 24 -4.16 11.57 0.73
C SER A 24 -5.58 11.95 0.36
N LEU A 25 -5.75 13.13 -0.23
CA LEU A 25 -7.01 13.64 -0.77
C LEU A 25 -6.84 13.95 -2.26
N HIS A 26 -7.73 13.39 -3.07
CA HIS A 26 -7.77 13.62 -4.51
C HIS A 26 -9.11 14.22 -4.93
N HIS A 27 -9.07 15.05 -5.97
CA HIS A 27 -10.24 15.69 -6.57
C HIS A 27 -10.32 15.48 -8.09
N ARG A 28 -9.27 14.93 -8.71
CA ARG A 28 -9.20 14.71 -10.16
C ARG A 28 -9.74 13.34 -10.50
N ALA A 29 -10.41 13.24 -11.65
CA ALA A 29 -10.97 11.97 -12.13
C ALA A 29 -9.88 10.97 -12.54
N VAL A 30 -8.73 11.43 -13.05
CA VAL A 30 -7.61 10.56 -13.44
C VAL A 30 -6.29 11.11 -12.90
N LEU A 31 -5.48 10.24 -12.29
CA LEU A 31 -4.13 10.54 -11.80
C LEU A 31 -3.15 9.50 -12.34
N ARG A 32 -1.94 9.92 -12.69
CA ARG A 32 -0.87 9.03 -13.19
C ARG A 32 0.40 9.25 -12.38
N TYR A 33 1.02 8.17 -11.94
CA TYR A 33 2.25 8.19 -11.17
C TYR A 33 3.19 7.07 -11.59
N ARG A 34 4.48 7.30 -11.37
CA ARG A 34 5.51 6.27 -11.40
C ARG A 34 6.59 6.70 -10.41
N PHE A 35 6.89 5.84 -9.45
CA PHE A 35 7.95 6.08 -8.46
C PHE A 35 9.04 5.06 -8.69
N ASP A 36 10.24 5.50 -9.09
CA ASP A 36 11.31 4.57 -9.47
C ASP A 36 11.93 3.83 -8.27
N ASP A 37 11.86 4.40 -7.06
CA ASP A 37 12.52 3.86 -5.87
C ASP A 37 11.60 3.65 -4.66
N LEU A 38 10.31 4.00 -4.75
CA LEU A 38 9.35 3.90 -3.65
C LEU A 38 8.33 2.79 -3.89
N TRP A 39 8.11 2.01 -2.84
CA TRP A 39 6.91 1.20 -2.65
C TRP A 39 5.77 2.09 -2.20
N CYS A 40 4.56 1.80 -2.66
CA CYS A 40 3.35 2.54 -2.26
C CYS A 40 2.30 1.62 -1.65
N ILE A 41 1.93 1.86 -0.39
CA ILE A 41 0.82 1.17 0.27
C ILE A 41 -0.34 2.13 0.49
N HIS A 42 -1.55 1.75 0.07
CA HIS A 42 -2.74 2.59 0.16
C HIS A 42 -3.92 1.82 0.74
N LEU A 43 -4.62 2.42 1.71
CA LEU A 43 -5.82 1.84 2.34
C LEU A 43 -7.07 2.63 1.94
N TYR A 44 -8.01 1.96 1.26
CA TYR A 44 -9.12 2.61 0.59
C TYR A 44 -10.44 2.58 1.39
N ARG A 45 -11.20 3.66 1.26
CA ARG A 45 -12.56 3.84 1.82
C ARG A 45 -13.59 4.24 0.76
N TYR A 46 -13.24 4.10 -0.51
CA TYR A 46 -14.05 4.47 -1.66
C TYR A 46 -13.97 3.39 -2.74
N ALA A 47 -14.82 3.48 -3.75
CA ALA A 47 -14.77 2.64 -4.94
C ALA A 47 -14.12 3.41 -6.11
N ALA A 48 -13.21 2.76 -6.82
CA ALA A 48 -12.48 3.32 -7.96
C ALA A 48 -11.83 2.19 -8.77
N GLU A 49 -11.01 2.54 -9.76
CA GLU A 49 -10.16 1.60 -10.48
C GLU A 49 -8.70 2.07 -10.41
N LEU A 50 -7.79 1.13 -10.18
CA LEU A 50 -6.35 1.32 -10.25
C LEU A 50 -5.80 0.44 -11.36
N VAL A 51 -5.16 1.05 -12.35
CA VAL A 51 -4.46 0.34 -13.42
C VAL A 51 -2.98 0.32 -13.10
N LEU A 52 -2.39 -0.88 -13.01
CA LEU A 52 -0.96 -1.12 -12.77
C LEU A 52 -0.33 -1.79 -13.99
N ASP A 53 0.61 -1.12 -14.65
CA ASP A 53 1.23 -1.60 -15.91
C ASP A 53 0.18 -2.15 -16.91
N GLY A 54 -0.94 -1.43 -17.06
CA GLY A 54 -2.06 -1.81 -17.94
C GLY A 54 -3.06 -2.81 -17.34
N THR A 55 -2.79 -3.38 -16.16
CA THR A 55 -3.70 -4.31 -15.47
C THR A 55 -4.67 -3.55 -14.57
N ALA A 56 -5.96 -3.57 -14.91
CA ALA A 56 -7.02 -2.94 -14.11
C ALA A 56 -7.36 -3.77 -12.87
N LEU A 57 -7.32 -3.13 -11.70
CA LEU A 57 -7.64 -3.68 -10.40
C LEU A 57 -8.75 -2.84 -9.75
N PRO A 58 -9.85 -3.45 -9.28
CA PRO A 58 -10.91 -2.72 -8.61
C PRO A 58 -10.44 -2.26 -7.23
N ILE A 59 -10.58 -0.96 -6.96
CA ILE A 59 -10.52 -0.42 -5.59
C ILE A 59 -11.92 -0.51 -5.01
N ARG A 60 -12.03 -1.07 -3.80
CA ARG A 60 -13.27 -1.07 -3.00
C ARG A 60 -13.00 -0.57 -1.59
N PRO A 61 -14.01 -0.04 -0.87
CA PRO A 61 -13.88 0.20 0.56
C PRO A 61 -13.44 -1.08 1.26
N GLY A 62 -12.46 -0.98 2.16
CA GLY A 62 -11.91 -2.15 2.83
C GLY A 62 -10.65 -2.71 2.17
N TYR A 63 -10.34 -2.30 0.94
CA TYR A 63 -9.23 -2.86 0.19
C TYR A 63 -7.93 -2.11 0.46
N LEU A 64 -6.82 -2.82 0.27
CA LEU A 64 -5.47 -2.28 0.35
C LEU A 64 -4.70 -2.62 -0.93
N SER A 65 -3.97 -1.66 -1.47
CA SER A 65 -3.02 -1.93 -2.55
C SER A 65 -1.58 -1.84 -2.06
N MET A 66 -0.74 -2.71 -2.61
CA MET A 66 0.71 -2.64 -2.48
C MET A 66 1.31 -2.53 -3.88
N ILE A 67 2.13 -1.52 -4.13
CA ILE A 67 2.69 -1.23 -5.46
C ILE A 67 4.21 -1.18 -5.35
N ALA A 68 4.90 -1.97 -6.20
CA ALA A 68 6.35 -1.99 -6.25
C ALA A 68 6.92 -0.75 -6.98
N PRO A 69 8.20 -0.40 -6.71
CA PRO A 69 8.90 0.63 -7.47
C PRO A 69 8.91 0.33 -8.97
N GLY A 70 8.84 1.38 -9.78
CA GLY A 70 8.90 1.34 -11.23
C GLY A 70 7.59 0.96 -11.93
N VAL A 71 6.56 0.52 -11.18
CA VAL A 71 5.22 0.20 -11.73
C VAL A 71 4.49 1.49 -12.09
N GLU A 72 3.94 1.56 -13.30
CA GLU A 72 3.07 2.65 -13.73
C GLU A 72 1.70 2.53 -13.05
N GLN A 73 1.23 3.64 -12.46
CA GLN A 73 -0.03 3.70 -11.73
C GLN A 73 -0.97 4.68 -12.42
N GLU A 74 -2.18 4.25 -12.74
CA GLU A 74 -3.27 5.14 -13.17
C GLU A 74 -4.48 4.93 -12.27
N TYR A 75 -4.83 5.95 -11.50
CA TYR A 75 -6.05 5.98 -10.70
C TYR A 75 -7.18 6.59 -11.51
N ARG A 76 -8.32 5.90 -11.59
CA ARG A 76 -9.58 6.41 -12.15
C ARG A 76 -10.58 6.58 -11.00
N LEU A 77 -10.70 7.81 -10.53
CA LEU A 77 -11.41 8.17 -9.32
C LEU A 77 -12.81 8.73 -9.63
N PRO A 78 -13.81 8.48 -8.78
CA PRO A 78 -15.16 9.02 -8.93
C PRO A 78 -15.27 10.52 -8.59
N GLY A 79 -14.14 11.21 -8.38
CA GLY A 79 -14.09 12.60 -7.91
C GLY A 79 -13.34 12.70 -6.58
N ARG A 80 -14.00 13.26 -5.55
CA ARG A 80 -13.38 13.42 -4.22
C ARG A 80 -13.10 12.05 -3.60
N SER A 81 -11.85 11.74 -3.33
CA SER A 81 -11.44 10.43 -2.79
C SER A 81 -10.33 10.59 -1.77
N THR A 82 -10.51 10.01 -0.59
CA THR A 82 -9.57 10.08 0.54
C THR A 82 -9.12 8.68 0.93
N HIS A 83 -7.81 8.50 1.12
CA HIS A 83 -7.23 7.23 1.60
C HIS A 83 -5.97 7.48 2.42
N PHE A 84 -5.59 6.51 3.25
CA PHE A 84 -4.27 6.54 3.86
C PHE A 84 -3.22 6.07 2.86
N CYS A 85 -2.05 6.69 2.88
CA CYS A 85 -0.91 6.30 2.07
C CYS A 85 0.37 6.25 2.90
N ALA A 86 1.26 5.31 2.57
CA ALA A 86 2.66 5.41 2.90
C ALA A 86 3.50 5.08 1.66
N HIS A 87 4.49 5.92 1.37
CA HIS A 87 5.49 5.71 0.34
C HIS A 87 6.84 5.51 1.00
N PHE A 88 7.54 4.42 0.67
CA PHE A 88 8.71 4.01 1.45
C PHE A 88 9.70 3.21 0.62
N ARG A 89 10.95 3.18 1.07
CA ARG A 89 12.01 2.36 0.48
C ARG A 89 12.20 1.09 1.30
N MET A 90 12.35 -0.04 0.62
CA MET A 90 12.87 -1.28 1.20
C MET A 90 14.17 -1.62 0.50
N ARG A 91 15.20 -1.95 1.27
CA ARG A 91 16.50 -2.36 0.70
C ARG A 91 16.45 -3.85 0.41
N CYS A 92 16.72 -4.24 -0.84
CA CYS A 92 16.95 -5.65 -1.16
C CYS A 92 18.22 -6.14 -0.44
N GLY A 93 18.15 -7.29 0.21
CA GLY A 93 19.28 -7.79 1.00
C GLY A 93 19.30 -9.27 1.35
N GLY A 94 18.35 -10.09 0.89
CA GLY A 94 18.33 -11.53 1.15
C GLY A 94 17.36 -12.31 0.25
N ASP A 95 17.49 -13.64 0.24
CA ASP A 95 16.76 -14.57 -0.66
C ASP A 95 15.30 -14.88 -0.23
N GLY A 96 14.68 -14.00 0.58
CA GLY A 96 13.42 -14.29 1.30
C GLY A 96 12.28 -13.30 1.05
N ALA A 97 12.08 -12.85 -0.19
CA ALA A 97 11.00 -11.91 -0.51
C ALA A 97 9.61 -12.55 -0.33
N VAL A 98 8.72 -11.86 0.38
CA VAL A 98 7.33 -12.27 0.57
C VAL A 98 6.49 -11.78 -0.62
N ARG A 99 5.66 -12.64 -1.20
CA ARG A 99 4.75 -12.25 -2.28
C ARG A 99 3.52 -11.56 -1.69
N LEU A 100 3.38 -10.26 -1.95
CA LEU A 100 2.21 -9.48 -1.53
C LEU A 100 1.28 -9.23 -2.72
N PRO A 101 -0.04 -9.42 -2.58
CA PRO A 101 -1.01 -9.02 -3.60
C PRO A 101 -0.93 -7.53 -3.89
N ALA A 102 -1.04 -7.17 -5.16
CA ALA A 102 -1.11 -5.78 -5.60
C ALA A 102 -2.40 -5.10 -5.12
N MET A 103 -3.47 -5.88 -4.95
CA MET A 103 -4.75 -5.48 -4.38
C MET A 103 -5.30 -6.63 -3.53
N GLN A 104 -5.72 -6.33 -2.31
CA GLN A 104 -6.31 -7.31 -1.39
C GLN A 104 -7.53 -6.75 -0.67
N ASP A 105 -8.51 -7.61 -0.42
CA ASP A 105 -9.61 -7.37 0.50
C ASP A 105 -9.14 -7.70 1.93
N LEU A 106 -9.27 -6.76 2.86
CA LEU A 106 -8.83 -6.98 4.24
C LEU A 106 -9.91 -7.66 5.10
N GLY A 107 -11.18 -7.67 4.67
CA GLY A 107 -12.29 -8.23 5.46
C GLY A 107 -12.28 -7.76 6.92
N GLU A 108 -12.32 -8.71 7.85
CA GLU A 108 -12.33 -8.46 9.30
C GLU A 108 -11.05 -7.80 9.83
N ARG A 109 -9.94 -7.86 9.08
CA ARG A 109 -8.66 -7.24 9.47
C ARG A 109 -8.61 -5.74 9.17
N PHE A 110 -9.59 -5.21 8.45
CA PHE A 110 -9.61 -3.81 8.02
C PHE A 110 -9.42 -2.84 9.18
N ASP A 111 -10.15 -3.01 10.28
CA ASP A 111 -10.12 -2.05 11.39
C ASP A 111 -8.75 -2.02 12.10
N GLY A 112 -8.11 -3.18 12.26
CA GLY A 112 -6.77 -3.29 12.83
C GLY A 112 -5.69 -2.66 11.94
N ILE A 113 -5.75 -2.90 10.63
CA ILE A 113 -4.84 -2.26 9.66
C ILE A 113 -5.08 -0.75 9.59
N ASN A 114 -6.34 -0.33 9.63
CA ASN A 114 -6.70 1.07 9.63
C ASN A 114 -6.17 1.81 10.86
N GLU A 115 -6.26 1.20 12.05
CA GLU A 115 -5.69 1.78 13.26
C GLU A 115 -4.16 1.84 13.20
N SER A 116 -3.55 0.82 12.61
CA SER A 116 -2.11 0.78 12.37
C SER A 116 -1.62 1.95 11.50
N PHE A 117 -2.39 2.36 10.50
CA PHE A 117 -2.09 3.57 9.72
C PHE A 117 -2.21 4.86 10.54
N ARG A 118 -3.21 4.97 11.43
CA ARG A 118 -3.33 6.14 12.32
C ARG A 118 -2.13 6.27 13.26
N GLN A 119 -1.76 5.17 13.91
CA GLN A 119 -0.58 5.12 14.77
C GLN A 119 0.70 5.43 13.99
N LEU A 120 0.82 4.93 12.77
CA LEU A 120 1.96 5.21 11.90
C LEU A 120 2.11 6.73 11.64
N ILE A 121 1.01 7.41 11.31
CA ILE A 121 0.97 8.87 11.08
C ILE A 121 1.32 9.63 12.36
N GLU A 122 0.71 9.25 13.49
CA GLU A 122 0.99 9.86 14.79
C GLU A 122 2.46 9.72 15.18
N TYR A 123 3.02 8.52 15.05
CA TYR A 123 4.41 8.25 15.40
C TYR A 123 5.36 8.99 14.46
N HIS A 124 5.03 9.15 13.18
CA HIS A 124 5.94 9.82 12.25
C HIS A 124 6.18 11.28 12.61
N ALA A 125 5.17 11.96 13.17
CA ALA A 125 5.30 13.34 13.63
C ALA A 125 6.19 13.49 14.88
N LEU A 126 6.31 12.44 15.70
CA LEU A 126 6.98 12.47 17.01
C LEU A 126 8.34 11.76 17.00
N ASP A 127 8.40 10.59 16.36
CA ASP A 127 9.56 9.72 16.25
C ASP A 127 9.49 8.92 14.93
N PRO A 128 10.17 9.40 13.87
CA PRO A 128 10.21 8.72 12.58
C PRO A 128 10.74 7.28 12.65
N ARG A 129 11.62 6.95 13.61
CA ARG A 129 12.13 5.58 13.75
C ARG A 129 11.04 4.66 14.28
N ARG A 130 10.22 5.12 15.23
CA ARG A 130 9.06 4.37 15.73
C ARG A 130 8.02 4.17 14.62
N ALA A 131 7.82 5.18 13.77
CA ALA A 131 6.96 5.06 12.60
C ALA A 131 7.47 3.98 11.62
N GLU A 132 8.75 3.98 11.27
CA GLU A 132 9.34 2.94 10.41
C GLU A 132 9.17 1.51 10.99
N ILE A 133 9.25 1.35 12.33
CA ILE A 133 8.99 0.07 13.00
C ILE A 133 7.51 -0.31 12.89
N ARG A 134 6.60 0.65 13.10
CA ARG A 134 5.15 0.41 12.94
C ARG A 134 4.78 0.06 11.51
N LEU A 135 5.39 0.72 10.52
CA LEU A 135 5.21 0.38 9.11
C LEU A 135 5.72 -1.03 8.82
N TRP A 136 6.86 -1.42 9.39
CA TRP A 136 7.36 -2.79 9.19
C TRP A 136 6.40 -3.84 9.73
N ASP A 137 5.86 -3.64 10.93
CA ASP A 137 4.86 -4.54 11.51
C ASP A 137 3.57 -4.56 10.67
N LEU A 138 3.08 -3.40 10.21
CA LEU A 138 1.94 -3.30 9.29
C LEU A 138 2.14 -4.15 8.03
N LEU A 139 3.35 -4.12 7.43
CA LEU A 139 3.66 -4.92 6.24
C LEU A 139 3.60 -6.42 6.50
N TRP A 140 4.00 -6.87 7.69
CA TRP A 140 3.83 -8.26 8.12
C TRP A 140 2.36 -8.62 8.35
N GLN A 141 1.58 -7.75 8.99
CA GLN A 141 0.13 -7.96 9.15
C GLN A 141 -0.58 -8.08 7.79
N VAL A 142 -0.14 -7.32 6.81
CA VAL A 142 -0.60 -7.39 5.42
C VAL A 142 -0.19 -8.71 4.76
N ALA A 143 1.04 -9.17 4.96
CA ALA A 143 1.50 -10.47 4.46
C ALA A 143 0.67 -11.63 5.04
N ASP A 144 0.42 -11.60 6.35
CA ASP A 144 -0.36 -12.63 7.04
C ASP A 144 -1.82 -12.63 6.61
N ALA A 145 -2.38 -11.46 6.29
CA ALA A 145 -3.73 -11.33 5.74
C ALA A 145 -3.84 -11.96 4.34
N ALA A 146 -2.79 -11.87 3.52
CA ALA A 146 -2.78 -12.42 2.17
C ALA A 146 -2.59 -13.94 2.12
N ALA A 147 -2.07 -14.54 3.20
CA ALA A 147 -1.83 -15.97 3.30
C ALA A 147 -3.02 -16.77 3.88
N ALA A 148 -4.04 -16.09 4.41
CA ALA A 148 -5.24 -16.67 5.02
C ALA A 148 -6.37 -16.84 3.99
#